data_AF-A0AAD7EX65-F1
#
_entry.id   AF-A0AAD7EX65-F1
#
_cell.length_a   1.000
_cell.length_b   1.000
_cell.length_c   1.000
_cell.angle_alpha   90.00
_cell.angle_beta   90.00
_cell.angle_gamma   90.00
#
_symmetry.space_group_name_H-M   'P 1'
#
loop_
_entity.id
_entity.type
_entity.pdbx_description
1 polymer ?
#
loop_
_entity_poly.entity_id
_entity_poly.type
_entity_poly.pdbx_seq_one_letter_code
_entity_poly.pdbx_strand_id
1 'polypeptide(L)'
;MSVENVSTDPASCLPTFTPGSPFDGRPPTAGDVILRSSDGVDFRVHQVVMSLASPIFATMFALPQPEGETEPVAMAESAVALDRMLRFWYPGTEPPVIDTLDELQRVVEILVSKYEVQSAVYTAKSYIRNYLETQPVAVFAFACTQGWEDVAQAAARESLKHPIRVFDDDATTGLKHITGEAYHRLLQYHYRCGIAAKGTTNSLRWVPATAKTLVWFTCRNCAGHPTRVWFTNYLTSVGAELSATPGISPADRKMLHPALKEASKCGVCREQVHEQLLNWASTGLLTQIQAAINEVQLKFI
;
A
#
# COMPACT_ATOMS: atom_id res chain seq x y z
N MET A 1 41.11 19.74 -53.32
CA MET A 1 39.93 19.30 -52.56
C MET A 1 40.45 18.54 -51.35
N SER A 2 40.67 19.26 -50.26
CA SER A 2 41.14 18.69 -49.00
C SER A 2 39.96 18.72 -48.05
N VAL A 3 39.54 17.54 -47.59
CA VAL A 3 38.38 17.38 -46.70
C VAL A 3 38.89 17.53 -45.28
N GLU A 4 38.49 18.60 -44.60
CA GLU A 4 38.69 18.76 -43.16
C GLU A 4 37.76 17.79 -42.42
N ASN A 5 38.37 16.94 -41.60
CA ASN A 5 37.65 15.97 -40.78
C ASN A 5 37.34 16.64 -39.43
N VAL A 6 36.10 17.12 -39.28
CA VAL A 6 35.59 17.61 -38.00
C VAL A 6 35.39 16.41 -37.07
N SER A 7 36.25 16.29 -36.08
CA SER A 7 36.09 15.34 -34.97
C SER A 7 34.98 15.86 -34.06
N THR A 8 33.77 15.32 -34.20
CA THR A 8 32.70 15.51 -33.21
C THR A 8 32.86 14.46 -32.12
N ASP A 9 33.45 14.87 -31.01
CA ASP A 9 33.55 14.07 -29.78
C ASP A 9 32.18 14.11 -29.06
N PRO A 10 31.45 12.99 -28.89
CA PRO A 10 30.07 13.00 -28.39
C PRO A 10 29.96 12.95 -26.85
N ALA A 11 31.00 13.36 -26.10
CA ALA A 11 31.09 13.13 -24.67
C ALA A 11 30.56 14.25 -23.75
N SER A 12 29.92 15.31 -24.26
CA SER A 12 29.47 16.42 -23.40
C SER A 12 27.99 16.78 -23.61
N CYS A 13 27.08 16.04 -23.00
CA CYS A 13 25.75 16.53 -22.58
C CYS A 13 24.98 15.41 -21.85
N LEU A 14 25.48 14.96 -20.70
CA LEU A 14 24.60 14.35 -19.71
C LEU A 14 24.13 15.48 -18.78
N PRO A 15 22.82 15.58 -18.46
CA PRO A 15 22.36 16.51 -17.44
C PRO A 15 23.10 16.18 -16.14
N THR A 16 23.96 17.10 -15.69
CA THR A 16 24.78 16.92 -14.51
C THR A 16 23.86 17.07 -13.31
N PHE A 17 23.39 15.95 -12.77
CA PHE A 17 22.68 15.95 -11.49
C PHE A 17 23.55 16.70 -10.48
N THR A 18 23.00 17.72 -9.85
CA THR A 18 23.70 18.52 -8.84
C THR A 18 23.14 18.14 -7.48
N PRO A 19 23.96 17.62 -6.55
CA PRO A 19 23.50 17.30 -5.20
C PRO A 19 22.90 18.52 -4.53
N GLY A 20 21.78 18.32 -3.84
CA GLY A 20 21.19 19.34 -2.97
C GLY A 20 21.90 19.42 -1.62
N SER A 21 21.62 20.46 -0.84
CA SER A 21 22.04 20.52 0.56
C SER A 21 21.48 19.32 1.35
N PRO A 22 22.25 18.71 2.26
CA PRO A 22 23.60 19.08 2.72
C PRO A 22 24.74 18.43 1.91
N PHE A 23 24.46 17.77 0.79
CA PHE A 23 25.42 16.97 0.03
C PHE A 23 26.24 17.75 -1.00
N ASP A 24 25.91 19.02 -1.21
CA ASP A 24 26.50 19.93 -2.19
C ASP A 24 27.92 20.43 -1.82
N GLY A 25 28.44 20.02 -0.67
CA GLY A 25 29.79 20.36 -0.22
C GLY A 25 29.97 21.83 0.19
N ARG A 26 28.89 22.59 0.34
CA ARG A 26 28.97 24.01 0.71
C ARG A 26 29.15 24.17 2.23
N PRO A 27 30.09 25.01 2.69
CA PRO A 27 30.19 25.39 4.10
C PRO A 27 28.89 26.03 4.61
N PRO A 28 28.53 25.88 5.90
CA PRO A 28 29.30 25.23 6.97
C PRO A 28 29.07 23.72 7.11
N THR A 29 28.26 23.11 6.24
CA THR A 29 27.80 21.71 6.35
C THR A 29 28.56 20.75 5.42
N ALA A 30 29.75 21.11 4.96
CA ALA A 30 30.52 20.30 4.03
C ALA A 30 30.99 19.00 4.68
N GLY A 31 30.61 17.87 4.09
CA GLY A 31 31.03 16.54 4.54
C GLY A 31 32.54 16.28 4.39
N ASP A 32 33.05 15.39 5.24
CA ASP A 32 34.45 14.93 5.32
C ASP A 32 34.75 13.72 4.42
N VAL A 33 33.72 13.11 3.81
CA VAL A 33 33.82 11.99 2.87
C VAL A 33 33.14 12.35 1.55
N ILE A 34 33.68 11.84 0.44
CA ILE A 34 33.08 11.94 -0.89
C ILE A 34 32.57 10.56 -1.29
N LEU A 35 31.28 10.44 -1.58
CA LEU A 35 30.71 9.30 -2.30
C LEU A 35 30.54 9.69 -3.76
N ARG A 36 31.11 8.92 -4.69
CA ARG A 36 30.97 9.17 -6.12
C ARG A 36 29.98 8.18 -6.72
N SER A 37 28.89 8.67 -7.29
CA SER A 37 27.91 7.84 -8.00
C SER A 37 28.50 7.19 -9.25
N SER A 38 27.82 6.17 -9.79
CA SER A 38 28.27 5.45 -10.99
C SER A 38 28.24 6.30 -12.26
N ASP A 39 27.47 7.38 -12.26
CA ASP A 39 27.41 8.42 -13.29
C ASP A 39 28.30 9.65 -12.97
N GLY A 40 29.22 9.52 -12.00
CA GLY A 40 30.32 10.46 -11.78
C GLY A 40 29.99 11.70 -10.95
N VAL A 41 28.89 11.71 -10.23
CA VAL A 41 28.49 12.83 -9.36
C VAL A 41 28.99 12.61 -7.93
N ASP A 42 29.60 13.65 -7.37
CA ASP A 42 30.19 13.61 -6.03
C ASP A 42 29.23 14.15 -4.97
N PHE A 43 28.94 13.33 -3.96
CA PHE A 43 28.15 13.68 -2.78
C PHE A 43 29.07 13.83 -1.58
N ARG A 44 29.09 15.01 -0.96
CA ARG A 44 29.84 15.25 0.28
C ARG A 44 29.00 14.84 1.47
N VAL A 45 29.44 13.83 2.21
CA VAL A 45 28.74 13.28 3.37
C VAL A 45 29.67 13.25 4.59
N HIS A 46 29.08 13.20 5.78
CA HIS A 46 29.79 13.05 7.05
C HIS A 46 29.98 11.58 7.41
N GLN A 47 31.24 11.18 7.58
CA GLN A 47 31.67 9.83 7.97
C GLN A 47 30.90 9.34 9.20
N VAL A 48 30.75 10.20 10.21
CA VAL A 48 30.07 9.84 11.46
C VAL A 48 28.60 9.43 11.23
N VAL A 49 27.87 10.14 10.37
CA VAL A 49 26.46 9.82 10.08
C VAL A 49 26.34 8.51 9.32
N MET A 50 27.25 8.29 8.37
CA MET A 50 27.32 7.05 7.59
C MET A 50 27.69 5.86 8.49
N SER A 51 28.72 5.98 9.32
CA SER A 51 29.11 4.92 10.26
C SER A 51 28.02 4.59 11.29
N LEU A 52 27.30 5.59 11.78
CA LEU A 52 26.26 5.37 12.79
C LEU A 52 25.05 4.62 12.25
N ALA A 53 24.69 4.83 10.98
CA ALA A 53 23.51 4.17 10.42
C ALA A 53 23.84 2.91 9.59
N SER A 54 25.09 2.70 9.17
CA SER A 54 25.48 1.51 8.41
C SER A 54 26.75 0.85 8.97
N PRO A 55 26.68 -0.41 9.43
CA PRO A 55 27.85 -1.16 9.85
C PRO A 55 28.83 -1.43 8.69
N ILE A 56 28.34 -1.49 7.45
CA ILE A 56 29.17 -1.62 6.24
C ILE A 56 30.12 -0.43 6.12
N PHE A 57 29.58 0.78 6.22
CA PHE A 57 30.40 2.00 6.18
C PHE A 57 31.28 2.15 7.41
N ALA A 58 30.77 1.83 8.61
CA ALA A 58 31.58 1.84 9.83
C ALA A 58 32.83 0.95 9.70
N THR A 59 32.67 -0.25 9.13
CA THR A 59 33.77 -1.18 8.89
C THR A 59 34.70 -0.65 7.80
N MET A 60 34.15 -0.19 6.67
CA MET A 60 34.94 0.34 5.55
C MET A 60 35.82 1.51 5.97
N PHE A 61 35.30 2.45 6.76
CA PHE A 61 36.05 3.62 7.23
C PHE A 61 37.04 3.31 8.36
N ALA A 62 36.93 2.16 9.02
CA ALA A 62 37.90 1.73 10.04
C ALA A 62 39.17 1.11 9.43
N LEU A 63 39.16 0.79 8.13
CA LEU A 63 40.32 0.22 7.46
C LEU A 63 41.40 1.29 7.21
N PRO A 64 42.70 0.95 7.29
CA PRO A 64 43.79 1.87 6.97
C PRO A 64 43.66 2.34 5.51
N GLN A 65 43.53 3.66 5.32
CA GLN A 65 43.57 4.28 4.00
C GLN A 65 45.03 4.54 3.59
N PRO A 66 45.40 4.42 2.31
CA PRO A 66 46.71 4.85 1.82
C PRO A 66 46.95 6.33 2.15
N GLU A 67 48.17 6.68 2.58
CA GLU A 67 48.51 8.07 2.87
C GLU A 67 48.53 8.91 1.58
N GLY A 68 47.74 10.00 1.52
CA GLY A 68 47.98 11.07 0.53
C GLY A 68 46.74 11.75 -0.05
N GLU A 69 45.62 11.06 -0.26
CA GLU A 69 44.42 11.64 -0.89
C GLU A 69 43.14 11.03 -0.31
N THR A 70 42.14 11.87 0.00
CA THR A 70 40.75 11.42 0.23
C THR A 70 40.15 11.03 -1.10
N GLU A 71 40.48 9.83 -1.57
CA GLU A 71 39.85 9.27 -2.76
C GLU A 71 38.34 9.09 -2.53
N PRO A 72 37.49 9.48 -3.51
CA PRO A 72 36.06 9.24 -3.44
C PRO A 72 35.74 7.74 -3.32
N VAL A 73 34.81 7.41 -2.43
CA VAL A 73 34.24 6.06 -2.35
C VAL A 73 33.33 5.87 -3.56
N ALA A 74 33.74 4.99 -4.48
CA ALA A 74 32.94 4.66 -5.66
C ALA A 74 31.67 3.88 -5.27
N MET A 75 30.51 4.37 -5.75
CA MET A 75 29.19 3.79 -5.54
C MET A 75 28.69 3.16 -6.84
N ALA A 76 27.89 2.10 -6.72
CA ALA A 76 27.29 1.45 -7.90
C ALA A 76 26.02 2.19 -8.35
N GLU A 77 25.40 2.93 -7.44
CA GLU A 77 24.14 3.64 -7.59
C GLU A 77 24.34 4.93 -8.41
N SER A 78 23.37 5.25 -9.26
CA SER A 78 23.33 6.53 -9.98
C SER A 78 23.12 7.70 -9.02
N ALA A 79 23.41 8.91 -9.46
CA ALA A 79 23.27 10.11 -8.64
C ALA A 79 21.85 10.26 -8.07
N VAL A 80 20.82 9.96 -8.87
CA VAL A 80 19.41 10.03 -8.45
C VAL A 80 19.09 9.01 -7.35
N ALA A 81 19.54 7.76 -7.52
CA ALA A 81 19.31 6.72 -6.52
C ALA A 81 20.06 7.04 -5.21
N LEU A 82 21.31 7.49 -5.33
CA LEU A 82 22.15 7.84 -4.20
C LEU A 82 21.59 9.04 -3.42
N ASP A 83 21.11 10.10 -4.07
CA ASP A 83 20.47 11.24 -3.41
C ASP A 83 19.24 10.80 -2.59
N ARG A 84 18.35 10.00 -3.20
CA ARG A 84 17.15 9.49 -2.52
C ARG A 84 17.50 8.63 -1.31
N MET A 85 18.48 7.74 -1.47
CA MET A 85 18.98 6.90 -0.37
C MET A 85 19.58 7.75 0.76
N LEU A 86 20.41 8.73 0.43
CA LEU A 86 21.01 9.62 1.43
C LEU A 86 19.94 10.40 2.18
N ARG A 87 18.85 10.83 1.54
CA ARG A 87 17.73 11.51 2.22
C ARG A 87 16.90 10.61 3.14
N PHE A 88 16.90 9.29 2.92
CA PHE A 88 16.35 8.33 3.89
C PHE A 88 17.26 8.15 5.12
N TRP A 89 18.56 8.33 4.92
CA TRP A 89 19.60 8.09 5.91
C TRP A 89 19.87 9.32 6.79
N TYR A 90 19.98 10.49 6.17
CA TYR A 90 20.50 11.68 6.81
C TYR A 90 19.49 12.34 7.76
N PRO A 91 19.92 12.75 8.96
CA PRO A 91 19.06 13.54 9.83
C PRO A 91 18.86 14.95 9.26
N GLY A 92 17.66 15.48 9.42
CA GLY A 92 17.34 16.86 9.07
C GLY A 92 17.25 17.16 7.57
N THR A 93 17.36 16.14 6.71
CA THR A 93 17.09 16.31 5.27
C THR A 93 15.61 16.30 4.98
N GLU A 94 15.23 17.00 3.92
CA GLU A 94 13.89 16.86 3.35
C GLU A 94 13.65 15.41 2.91
N PRO A 95 12.45 14.88 3.15
CA PRO A 95 12.10 13.54 2.72
C PRO A 95 12.30 13.37 1.20
N PRO A 96 12.77 12.21 0.72
CA PRO A 96 13.01 12.01 -0.70
C PRO A 96 11.70 12.06 -1.49
N VAL A 97 11.77 12.63 -2.69
CA VAL A 97 10.67 12.56 -3.66
C VAL A 97 10.68 11.17 -4.29
N ILE A 98 9.62 10.42 -4.02
CA ILE A 98 9.40 9.06 -4.50
C ILE A 98 8.07 9.03 -5.26
N ASP A 99 8.13 8.83 -6.57
CA ASP A 99 6.96 8.96 -7.44
C ASP A 99 6.16 7.66 -7.57
N THR A 100 6.84 6.51 -7.45
CA THR A 100 6.24 5.20 -7.70
C THR A 100 6.59 4.20 -6.61
N LEU A 101 5.70 3.21 -6.42
CA LEU A 101 5.95 2.11 -5.49
C LEU A 101 7.20 1.32 -5.89
N ASP A 102 7.38 1.01 -7.18
CA ASP A 102 8.57 0.31 -7.69
C ASP A 102 9.88 1.03 -7.36
N GLU A 103 9.88 2.35 -7.41
CA GLU A 103 11.04 3.15 -7.03
C GLU A 103 11.30 3.08 -5.52
N LEU A 104 10.25 3.21 -4.70
CA LEU A 104 10.36 3.03 -3.25
C LEU A 104 10.96 1.66 -2.91
N GLN A 105 10.44 0.60 -3.52
CA GLN A 105 10.88 -0.78 -3.29
C GLN A 105 12.37 -0.92 -3.60
N ARG A 106 12.84 -0.45 -4.76
CA ARG A 106 14.26 -0.50 -5.14
C ARG A 106 15.15 0.26 -4.16
N VAL A 107 14.79 1.48 -3.77
CA VAL A 107 15.58 2.30 -2.85
C VAL A 107 15.69 1.62 -1.48
N VAL A 108 14.58 1.11 -0.96
CA VAL A 108 14.52 0.45 0.35
C VAL A 108 15.29 -0.87 0.34
N GLU A 109 15.15 -1.69 -0.71
CA GLU A 109 15.90 -2.94 -0.85
C GLU A 109 17.41 -2.69 -0.83
N ILE A 110 17.90 -1.67 -1.54
CA ILE A 110 19.31 -1.32 -1.52
C ILE A 110 19.73 -0.86 -0.11
N LEU A 111 18.97 0.03 0.53
CA LEU A 111 19.28 0.53 1.87
C LEU A 111 19.35 -0.58 2.92
N VAL A 112 18.40 -1.51 2.90
CA VAL A 112 18.29 -2.57 3.91
C VAL A 112 19.23 -3.74 3.59
N SER A 113 19.23 -4.23 2.35
CA SER A 113 19.95 -5.46 1.99
C SER A 113 21.44 -5.23 1.65
N LYS A 114 21.80 -4.09 1.06
CA LYS A 114 23.21 -3.80 0.69
C LYS A 114 23.93 -2.98 1.76
N TYR A 115 23.26 -1.99 2.34
CA TYR A 115 23.89 -1.05 3.27
C TYR A 115 23.46 -1.24 4.73
N GLU A 116 22.53 -2.15 5.01
CA GLU A 116 22.06 -2.46 6.38
C GLU A 116 21.56 -1.23 7.18
N VAL A 117 20.98 -0.25 6.49
CA VAL A 117 20.49 1.01 7.09
C VAL A 117 19.11 0.80 7.71
N GLN A 118 19.07 0.24 8.92
CA GLN A 118 17.81 -0.08 9.62
C GLN A 118 16.99 1.15 10.00
N SER A 119 17.61 2.31 10.20
CA SER A 119 16.91 3.56 10.49
C SER A 119 15.97 3.99 9.36
N ALA A 120 16.27 3.62 8.11
CA ALA A 120 15.43 3.94 6.95
C ALA A 120 14.09 3.17 6.94
N VAL A 121 14.00 2.04 7.66
CA VAL A 121 12.79 1.18 7.70
C VAL A 121 11.57 1.94 8.19
N TYR A 122 11.72 2.78 9.22
CA TYR A 122 10.59 3.53 9.78
C TYR A 122 9.99 4.48 8.75
N THR A 123 10.84 5.31 8.11
CA THR A 123 10.43 6.25 7.06
C THR A 123 9.86 5.49 5.86
N ALA A 124 10.49 4.40 5.44
CA ALA A 124 10.01 3.57 4.34
C ALA A 124 8.61 2.97 4.60
N LYS A 125 8.34 2.50 5.83
CA LYS A 125 7.00 2.05 6.24
C LYS A 125 5.98 3.18 6.19
N SER A 126 6.36 4.42 6.50
CA SER A 126 5.46 5.57 6.35
C SER A 126 5.12 5.83 4.89
N TYR A 127 6.12 5.78 4.00
CA TYR A 127 5.91 6.01 2.57
C TYR A 127 5.05 4.93 1.93
N ILE A 128 5.34 3.65 2.22
CA ILE A 128 4.64 2.55 1.57
C ILE A 128 3.16 2.51 1.96
N ARG A 129 2.81 3.02 3.15
CA ARG A 129 1.43 3.12 3.61
C ARG A 129 0.57 4.04 2.73
N ASN A 130 1.17 4.99 1.99
CA ASN A 130 0.45 5.83 1.04
C ASN A 130 -0.10 5.06 -0.17
N TYR A 131 0.41 3.84 -0.42
CA TYR A 131 -0.02 2.98 -1.53
C TYR A 131 -1.03 1.92 -1.11
N LEU A 132 -1.48 1.91 0.15
CA LEU A 132 -2.38 0.89 0.68
C LEU A 132 -3.73 0.85 -0.06
N GLU A 133 -4.29 2.00 -0.41
CA GLU A 133 -5.61 2.06 -1.08
C GLU A 133 -5.51 1.77 -2.58
N THR A 134 -4.40 2.14 -3.22
CA THR A 134 -4.24 2.05 -4.68
C THR A 134 -3.60 0.74 -5.11
N GLN A 135 -2.66 0.21 -4.32
CA GLN A 135 -1.87 -0.98 -4.67
C GLN A 135 -1.70 -1.95 -3.47
N PRO A 136 -2.78 -2.35 -2.78
CA PRO A 136 -2.67 -3.15 -1.55
C PRO A 136 -1.95 -4.50 -1.75
N VAL A 137 -2.14 -5.16 -2.89
CA VAL A 137 -1.49 -6.46 -3.16
C VAL A 137 0.02 -6.31 -3.35
N ALA A 138 0.45 -5.25 -4.03
CA ALA A 138 1.87 -4.93 -4.22
C ALA A 138 2.55 -4.54 -2.90
N VAL A 139 1.86 -3.74 -2.09
CA VAL A 139 2.33 -3.39 -0.73
C VAL A 139 2.42 -4.63 0.15
N PHE A 140 1.44 -5.53 0.08
CA PHE A 140 1.47 -6.80 0.80
C PHE A 140 2.68 -7.64 0.41
N ALA A 141 2.89 -7.81 -0.90
CA ALA A 141 4.00 -8.57 -1.45
C ALA A 141 5.36 -8.06 -0.93
N PHE A 142 5.58 -6.76 -1.04
CA PHE A 142 6.81 -6.14 -0.57
C PHE A 142 6.97 -6.22 0.96
N ALA A 143 5.90 -5.96 1.71
CA ALA A 143 5.94 -6.06 3.16
C ALA A 143 6.31 -7.48 3.60
N CYS A 144 5.85 -8.52 2.89
CA CYS A 144 6.27 -9.90 3.14
C CYS A 144 7.75 -10.14 2.85
N THR A 145 8.31 -9.60 1.76
CA THR A 145 9.75 -9.77 1.47
C THR A 145 10.65 -9.07 2.49
N GLN A 146 10.16 -7.98 3.07
CA GLN A 146 10.88 -7.22 4.11
C GLN A 146 10.59 -7.69 5.56
N GLY A 147 9.68 -8.65 5.76
CA GLY A 147 9.25 -9.07 7.10
C GLY A 147 8.45 -8.01 7.88
N TRP A 148 7.80 -7.06 7.19
CA TRP A 148 7.02 -5.98 7.79
C TRP A 148 5.57 -6.41 8.05
N GLU A 149 5.37 -7.26 9.05
CA GLU A 149 4.07 -7.86 9.35
C GLU A 149 2.93 -6.84 9.57
N ASP A 150 3.21 -5.70 10.21
CA ASP A 150 2.23 -4.64 10.45
C ASP A 150 1.74 -3.97 9.17
N VAL A 151 2.63 -3.81 8.18
CA VAL A 151 2.31 -3.26 6.86
C VAL A 151 1.58 -4.32 6.04
N ALA A 152 2.06 -5.57 6.07
CA ALA A 152 1.43 -6.68 5.37
C ALA A 152 -0.01 -6.90 5.87
N GLN A 153 -0.26 -6.83 7.18
CA GLN A 153 -1.60 -6.97 7.73
C GLN A 153 -2.52 -5.82 7.30
N ALA A 154 -2.01 -4.57 7.29
CA ALA A 154 -2.78 -3.43 6.80
C ALA A 154 -3.12 -3.58 5.31
N ALA A 155 -2.15 -3.99 4.50
CA ALA A 155 -2.30 -4.20 3.06
C ALA A 155 -3.29 -5.33 2.73
N ALA A 156 -3.23 -6.44 3.47
CA ALA A 156 -4.19 -7.54 3.33
C ALA A 156 -5.62 -7.11 3.69
N ARG A 157 -5.79 -6.24 4.69
CA ARG A 157 -7.11 -5.67 5.02
C ARG A 157 -7.63 -4.76 3.92
N GLU A 158 -6.77 -3.90 3.38
CA GLU A 158 -7.13 -3.00 2.29
C GLU A 158 -7.45 -3.75 0.99
N SER A 159 -6.78 -4.89 0.73
CA SER A 159 -7.11 -5.73 -0.43
C SER A 159 -8.53 -6.31 -0.39
N LEU A 160 -9.21 -6.33 0.76
CA LEU A 160 -10.60 -6.81 0.87
C LEU A 160 -11.60 -5.88 0.16
N LYS A 161 -11.24 -4.60 -0.05
CA LYS A 161 -12.08 -3.61 -0.76
C LYS A 161 -12.14 -3.87 -2.27
N HIS A 162 -11.32 -4.79 -2.77
CA HIS A 162 -11.24 -5.15 -4.18
C HIS A 162 -11.44 -6.66 -4.37
N PRO A 163 -11.96 -7.08 -5.54
CA PRO A 163 -11.94 -8.49 -5.88
C PRO A 163 -10.48 -8.95 -6.01
N ILE A 164 -10.12 -10.05 -5.35
CA ILE A 164 -8.71 -10.51 -5.34
C ILE A 164 -8.24 -11.09 -6.68
N ARG A 165 -9.16 -11.37 -7.60
CA ARG A 165 -8.89 -11.97 -8.91
C ARG A 165 -9.02 -10.97 -10.07
N VAL A 166 -8.87 -9.67 -9.81
CA VAL A 166 -8.81 -8.69 -10.91
C VAL A 166 -7.46 -8.86 -11.60
N PHE A 167 -7.49 -9.41 -12.81
CA PHE A 167 -6.36 -9.49 -13.72
C PHE A 167 -6.26 -8.15 -14.47
N ASP A 168 -5.80 -7.11 -13.79
CA ASP A 168 -5.37 -5.88 -14.47
C ASP A 168 -3.86 -5.96 -14.68
N ASP A 169 -3.36 -5.52 -15.83
CA ASP A 169 -1.94 -5.66 -16.19
C ASP A 169 -1.05 -4.91 -15.16
N ASP A 170 -1.54 -3.78 -14.66
CA ASP A 170 -0.90 -2.97 -13.62
C ASP A 170 -0.94 -3.63 -12.22
N ALA A 171 -1.90 -4.52 -11.95
CA ALA A 171 -2.07 -5.21 -10.67
C ALA A 171 -1.03 -6.32 -10.42
N THR A 172 -0.21 -6.65 -11.43
CA THR A 172 0.92 -7.57 -11.30
C THR A 172 2.20 -6.90 -10.81
N THR A 173 2.23 -5.57 -10.78
CA THR A 173 3.31 -4.76 -10.21
C THR A 173 3.50 -5.14 -8.73
N GLY A 174 4.72 -5.48 -8.32
CA GLY A 174 5.03 -5.96 -6.97
C GLY A 174 4.86 -7.47 -6.73
N LEU A 175 4.22 -8.25 -7.62
CA LEU A 175 4.16 -9.72 -7.49
C LEU A 175 5.45 -10.43 -7.92
N LYS A 176 6.39 -9.73 -8.57
CA LYS A 176 7.64 -10.33 -9.11
C LYS A 176 8.47 -11.07 -8.06
N HIS A 177 8.41 -10.62 -6.81
CA HIS A 177 9.29 -11.10 -5.74
C HIS A 177 8.53 -11.73 -4.55
N ILE A 178 7.20 -11.88 -4.63
CA ILE A 178 6.44 -12.57 -3.59
C ILE A 178 6.64 -14.08 -3.70
N THR A 179 6.74 -14.77 -2.56
CA THR A 179 6.71 -16.23 -2.56
C THR A 179 5.29 -16.72 -2.90
N GLY A 180 5.19 -17.86 -3.59
CA GLY A 180 3.89 -18.49 -3.85
C GLY A 180 3.13 -18.80 -2.56
N GLU A 181 3.84 -19.08 -1.48
CA GLU A 181 3.28 -19.27 -0.14
C GLU A 181 2.65 -17.99 0.42
N ALA A 182 3.36 -16.86 0.40
CA ALA A 182 2.82 -15.59 0.89
C ALA A 182 1.59 -15.16 0.07
N TYR A 183 1.63 -15.34 -1.25
CA TYR A 183 0.47 -15.09 -2.10
C TYR A 183 -0.71 -16.02 -1.75
N HIS A 184 -0.46 -17.31 -1.55
CA HIS A 184 -1.50 -18.27 -1.14
C HIS A 184 -2.13 -17.90 0.21
N ARG A 185 -1.34 -17.42 1.18
CA ARG A 185 -1.85 -16.94 2.47
C ARG A 185 -2.80 -15.75 2.30
N LEU A 186 -2.47 -14.79 1.42
CA LEU A 186 -3.35 -13.67 1.10
C LEU A 186 -4.67 -14.14 0.47
N LEU A 187 -4.60 -15.07 -0.50
CA LEU A 187 -5.79 -15.67 -1.10
C LEU A 187 -6.68 -16.37 -0.06
N GLN A 188 -6.08 -17.15 0.83
CA GLN A 188 -6.80 -17.86 1.89
C GLN A 188 -7.42 -16.89 2.89
N TYR A 189 -6.71 -15.84 3.27
CA TYR A 189 -7.21 -14.78 4.13
C TYR A 189 -8.43 -14.08 3.52
N HIS A 190 -8.32 -13.66 2.26
CA HIS A 190 -9.40 -13.00 1.53
C HIS A 190 -10.65 -13.92 1.42
N TYR A 191 -10.44 -15.18 1.05
CA TYR A 191 -11.51 -16.19 1.00
C TYR A 191 -12.21 -16.34 2.36
N ARG A 192 -11.45 -16.49 3.45
CA ARG A 192 -12.00 -16.63 4.81
C ARG A 192 -12.77 -15.39 5.24
N CYS A 193 -12.29 -14.19 4.91
CA CYS A 193 -13.00 -12.94 5.13
C CYS A 193 -14.34 -12.92 4.36
N GLY A 194 -14.35 -13.35 3.10
CA GLY A 194 -15.58 -13.42 2.31
C GLY A 194 -16.61 -14.39 2.87
N ILE A 195 -16.17 -15.55 3.36
CA ILE A 195 -17.04 -16.51 4.06
C ILE A 195 -17.63 -15.90 5.34
N ALA A 196 -16.79 -15.28 6.17
CA ALA A 196 -17.21 -14.64 7.42
C ALA A 196 -18.22 -13.50 7.16
N ALA A 197 -17.90 -12.62 6.22
CA ALA A 197 -18.74 -11.49 5.82
C ALA A 197 -20.10 -11.97 5.27
N LYS A 198 -20.10 -12.93 4.34
CA LYS A 198 -21.35 -13.55 3.82
C LYS A 198 -22.20 -14.19 4.92
N GLY A 199 -21.56 -14.79 5.93
CA GLY A 199 -22.25 -15.38 7.08
C GLY A 199 -23.21 -14.40 7.78
N THR A 200 -22.86 -13.10 7.80
CA THR A 200 -23.67 -12.05 8.42
C THR A 200 -25.00 -11.78 7.71
N THR A 201 -25.07 -12.05 6.40
CA THR A 201 -26.30 -11.87 5.61
C THR A 201 -27.15 -13.14 5.58
N ASN A 202 -26.54 -14.32 5.74
CA ASN A 202 -27.23 -15.60 5.84
C ASN A 202 -27.99 -15.78 7.17
N SER A 203 -27.56 -15.11 8.25
CA SER A 203 -28.14 -15.24 9.58
C SER A 203 -28.30 -13.88 10.25
N LEU A 204 -29.54 -13.47 10.47
CA LEU A 204 -29.89 -12.22 11.15
C LEU A 204 -30.03 -12.37 12.67
N ARG A 205 -29.41 -13.39 13.28
CA ARG A 205 -29.48 -13.61 14.75
C ARG A 205 -28.86 -12.48 15.57
N TRP A 206 -27.91 -11.77 14.98
CA TRP A 206 -27.24 -10.60 15.56
C TRP A 206 -28.14 -9.35 15.61
N VAL A 207 -29.23 -9.33 14.83
CA VAL A 207 -30.10 -8.15 14.73
C VAL A 207 -30.85 -7.93 16.06
N PRO A 208 -30.71 -6.76 16.71
CA PRO A 208 -31.31 -6.50 18.00
C PRO A 208 -32.85 -6.44 17.90
N ALA A 209 -33.53 -6.69 19.01
CA ALA A 209 -35.00 -6.64 19.05
C ALA A 209 -35.56 -5.26 18.64
N THR A 210 -34.84 -4.18 18.94
CA THR A 210 -35.19 -2.80 18.57
C THR A 210 -35.26 -2.59 17.05
N ALA A 211 -34.43 -3.31 16.28
CA ALA A 211 -34.43 -3.24 14.82
C ALA A 211 -35.58 -4.04 14.19
N LYS A 212 -36.35 -4.82 14.97
CA LYS A 212 -37.53 -5.54 14.46
C LYS A 212 -38.73 -4.62 14.16
N THR A 213 -38.61 -3.32 14.39
CA THR A 213 -39.61 -2.29 14.04
C THR A 213 -39.52 -1.85 12.58
N LEU A 214 -38.40 -2.14 11.91
CA LEU A 214 -38.13 -1.72 10.52
C LEU A 214 -39.19 -2.27 9.56
N VAL A 215 -39.51 -1.49 8.52
CA VAL A 215 -40.65 -1.75 7.64
C VAL A 215 -40.62 -3.13 6.98
N TRP A 216 -39.42 -3.71 6.77
CA TRP A 216 -39.30 -5.05 6.20
C TRP A 216 -39.63 -6.18 7.17
N PHE A 217 -39.64 -5.93 8.48
CA PHE A 217 -40.07 -6.87 9.50
C PHE A 217 -41.54 -6.70 9.90
N THR A 218 -42.10 -5.49 9.78
CA THR A 218 -43.40 -5.14 10.36
C THR A 218 -44.53 -4.94 9.35
N CYS A 219 -44.26 -4.50 8.12
CA CYS A 219 -45.33 -4.17 7.18
C CYS A 219 -46.09 -5.42 6.70
N ARG A 220 -47.41 -5.38 6.86
CA ARG A 220 -48.36 -6.45 6.46
C ARG A 220 -49.14 -6.14 5.17
N ASN A 221 -49.08 -4.89 4.69
CA ASN A 221 -49.88 -4.38 3.58
C ASN A 221 -49.11 -4.30 2.25
N CYS A 222 -47.97 -4.99 2.12
CA CYS A 222 -47.30 -5.10 0.84
C CYS A 222 -48.11 -6.03 -0.09
N ALA A 223 -48.98 -5.44 -0.89
CA ALA A 223 -49.81 -6.13 -1.86
C ALA A 223 -48.95 -7.06 -2.75
N GLY A 224 -49.07 -8.37 -2.55
CA GLY A 224 -48.43 -9.40 -3.38
C GLY A 224 -46.91 -9.58 -3.23
N HIS A 225 -46.24 -8.79 -2.40
CA HIS A 225 -44.79 -8.90 -2.17
C HIS A 225 -44.51 -8.98 -0.66
N PRO A 226 -44.31 -10.16 -0.07
CA PRO A 226 -43.91 -10.23 1.32
C PRO A 226 -42.66 -9.37 1.49
N THR A 227 -42.64 -8.43 2.43
CA THR A 227 -41.50 -7.55 2.71
C THR A 227 -40.18 -8.32 2.87
N ARG A 228 -40.28 -9.57 3.32
CA ARG A 228 -39.18 -10.52 3.42
C ARG A 228 -38.53 -10.84 2.08
N VAL A 229 -39.24 -10.82 0.96
CA VAL A 229 -38.70 -11.24 -0.35
C VAL A 229 -37.67 -10.26 -0.87
N TRP A 230 -38.02 -8.99 -1.04
CA TRP A 230 -37.07 -7.99 -1.56
C TRP A 230 -35.87 -7.81 -0.61
N PHE A 231 -36.11 -7.88 0.71
CA PHE A 231 -35.05 -7.75 1.71
C PHE A 231 -34.14 -8.98 1.72
N THR A 232 -34.68 -10.19 1.58
CA THR A 232 -33.88 -11.42 1.43
C THR A 232 -33.08 -11.41 0.14
N ASN A 233 -33.67 -10.93 -0.96
CA ASN A 233 -32.95 -10.76 -2.23
C ASN A 233 -31.79 -9.77 -2.08
N TYR A 234 -31.99 -8.65 -1.40
CA TYR A 234 -30.92 -7.72 -1.06
C TYR A 234 -29.79 -8.39 -0.25
N LEU A 235 -30.12 -9.10 0.83
CA LEU A 235 -29.13 -9.82 1.63
C LEU A 235 -28.39 -10.90 0.84
N THR A 236 -29.07 -11.54 -0.11
CA THR A 236 -28.50 -12.55 -1.01
C THR A 236 -27.51 -11.89 -1.98
N SER A 237 -27.89 -10.77 -2.60
CA SER A 237 -27.00 -10.00 -3.49
C SER A 237 -25.78 -9.46 -2.75
N VAL A 238 -25.98 -8.88 -1.56
CA VAL A 238 -24.87 -8.41 -0.71
C VAL A 238 -23.97 -9.57 -0.31
N GLY A 239 -24.53 -10.71 0.10
CA GLY A 239 -23.73 -11.89 0.47
C GLY A 239 -22.92 -12.47 -0.70
N ALA A 240 -23.47 -12.44 -1.92
CA ALA A 240 -22.74 -12.84 -3.12
C ALA A 240 -21.56 -11.90 -3.39
N GLU A 241 -21.78 -10.59 -3.29
CA GLU A 241 -20.73 -9.59 -3.49
C GLU A 241 -19.66 -9.67 -2.39
N LEU A 242 -20.03 -9.80 -1.11
CA LEU A 242 -19.08 -9.98 0.00
C LEU A 242 -18.21 -11.23 -0.16
N SER A 243 -18.68 -12.25 -0.87
CA SER A 243 -17.87 -13.43 -1.17
C SER A 243 -16.71 -13.10 -2.13
N ALA A 244 -16.91 -12.13 -3.03
CA ALA A 244 -15.92 -11.69 -4.00
C ALA A 244 -15.11 -10.48 -3.53
N THR A 245 -15.73 -9.58 -2.77
CA THR A 245 -15.20 -8.29 -2.31
C THR A 245 -15.59 -8.08 -0.85
N PRO A 246 -14.92 -8.72 0.13
CA PRO A 246 -15.38 -8.76 1.52
C PRO A 246 -15.50 -7.37 2.18
N GLY A 247 -14.70 -6.40 1.75
CA GLY A 247 -14.69 -5.04 2.27
C GLY A 247 -15.67 -4.08 1.58
N ILE A 248 -16.52 -4.55 0.67
CA ILE A 248 -17.49 -3.67 0.00
C ILE A 248 -18.54 -3.15 0.99
N SER A 249 -18.95 -1.89 0.81
CA SER A 249 -20.04 -1.33 1.60
C SER A 249 -21.38 -1.97 1.20
N PRO A 250 -22.16 -2.52 2.15
CA PRO A 250 -23.51 -3.01 1.87
C PRO A 250 -24.48 -1.86 1.52
N ALA A 251 -24.08 -0.61 1.76
CA ALA A 251 -24.80 0.59 1.40
C ALA A 251 -24.44 1.13 -0.01
N ASP A 252 -23.61 0.40 -0.78
CA ASP A 252 -23.34 0.77 -2.17
C ASP A 252 -24.65 0.86 -2.97
N ARG A 253 -24.75 1.90 -3.82
CA ARG A 253 -25.94 2.16 -4.64
C ARG A 253 -26.35 0.95 -5.49
N LYS A 254 -25.37 0.21 -6.03
CA LYS A 254 -25.62 -0.99 -6.85
C LYS A 254 -26.33 -2.08 -6.04
N MET A 255 -26.04 -2.17 -4.74
CA MET A 255 -26.66 -3.13 -3.82
C MET A 255 -28.05 -2.68 -3.37
N LEU A 256 -28.21 -1.40 -3.01
CA LEU A 256 -29.45 -0.87 -2.47
C LEU A 256 -30.55 -0.68 -3.53
N HIS A 257 -30.18 -0.22 -4.73
CA HIS A 257 -31.14 0.25 -5.74
C HIS A 257 -32.19 -0.80 -6.13
N PRO A 258 -31.87 -2.09 -6.39
CA PRO A 258 -32.87 -3.10 -6.73
C PRO A 258 -33.92 -3.29 -5.63
N ALA A 259 -33.49 -3.32 -4.36
CA ALA A 259 -34.39 -3.47 -3.22
C ALA A 259 -35.27 -2.23 -3.01
N LEU A 260 -34.71 -1.04 -3.11
CA LEU A 260 -35.46 0.21 -2.98
C LEU A 260 -36.51 0.37 -4.09
N LYS A 261 -36.19 -0.03 -5.32
CA LYS A 261 -37.12 -0.03 -6.45
C LYS A 261 -38.32 -0.96 -6.20
N GLU A 262 -38.10 -2.10 -5.57
CA GLU A 262 -39.19 -3.03 -5.24
C GLU A 262 -40.00 -2.54 -4.04
N ALA A 263 -39.33 -2.09 -2.99
CA ALA A 263 -39.99 -1.66 -1.75
C ALA A 263 -40.84 -0.39 -1.93
N SER A 264 -40.47 0.50 -2.86
CA SER A 264 -41.22 1.74 -3.15
C SER A 264 -42.59 1.51 -3.80
N LYS A 265 -42.87 0.30 -4.30
CA LYS A 265 -44.19 -0.07 -4.82
C LYS A 265 -45.24 -0.19 -3.72
N CYS A 266 -44.84 -0.37 -2.46
CA CYS A 266 -45.77 -0.41 -1.34
C CYS A 266 -46.15 1.01 -0.91
N GLY A 267 -47.45 1.30 -0.89
CA GLY A 267 -47.98 2.60 -0.45
C GLY A 267 -47.62 2.97 1.01
N VAL A 268 -47.33 2.00 1.86
CA VAL A 268 -46.98 2.20 3.29
C VAL A 268 -45.46 2.30 3.48
N CYS A 269 -44.68 1.38 2.90
CA CYS A 269 -43.23 1.34 3.14
C CYS A 269 -42.46 2.47 2.44
N ARG A 270 -42.98 2.97 1.30
CA ARG A 270 -42.24 3.88 0.39
C ARG A 270 -41.68 5.14 1.06
N GLU A 271 -42.34 5.63 2.11
CA GLU A 271 -41.94 6.88 2.79
C GLU A 271 -40.74 6.67 3.72
N GLN A 272 -40.60 5.48 4.31
CA GLN A 272 -39.59 5.20 5.35
C GLN A 272 -38.46 4.29 4.86
N VAL A 273 -38.73 3.43 3.86
CA VAL A 273 -37.81 2.35 3.48
C VAL A 273 -36.46 2.85 2.99
N HIS A 274 -36.43 4.03 2.35
CA HIS A 274 -35.19 4.59 1.82
C HIS A 274 -34.21 4.92 2.96
N GLU A 275 -34.65 5.74 3.91
CA GLU A 275 -33.85 6.14 5.06
C GLU A 275 -33.53 4.94 5.95
N GLN A 276 -34.52 4.11 6.27
CA GLN A 276 -34.33 2.94 7.13
C GLN A 276 -33.32 1.94 6.55
N LEU A 277 -33.43 1.60 5.27
CA LEU A 277 -32.53 0.63 4.64
C LEU A 277 -31.12 1.17 4.53
N LEU A 278 -30.97 2.45 4.14
CA LEU A 278 -29.66 3.09 4.05
C LEU A 278 -28.97 3.12 5.42
N ASN A 279 -29.67 3.58 6.46
CA ASN A 279 -29.14 3.62 7.82
C ASN A 279 -28.79 2.21 8.33
N TRP A 280 -29.68 1.23 8.11
CA TRP A 280 -29.42 -0.14 8.53
C TRP A 280 -28.20 -0.75 7.83
N ALA A 281 -28.04 -0.48 6.53
CA ALA A 281 -26.90 -0.96 5.75
C ALA A 281 -25.58 -0.29 6.19
N SER A 282 -25.57 1.04 6.32
CA SER A 282 -24.37 1.82 6.64
C SER A 282 -23.91 1.70 8.09
N THR A 283 -24.81 1.31 9.00
CA THR A 283 -24.49 1.14 10.42
C THR A 283 -24.55 -0.33 10.82
N GLY A 284 -25.74 -0.87 11.05
CA GLY A 284 -25.94 -2.21 11.62
C GLY A 284 -25.24 -3.31 10.83
N LEU A 285 -25.52 -3.42 9.53
CA LEU A 285 -24.93 -4.47 8.71
C LEU A 285 -23.43 -4.25 8.49
N LEU A 286 -23.01 -3.03 8.17
CA LEU A 286 -21.59 -2.72 7.96
C LEU A 286 -20.74 -3.03 9.22
N THR A 287 -21.20 -2.62 10.41
CA THR A 287 -20.52 -2.93 11.66
C THR A 287 -20.43 -4.44 11.91
N GLN A 288 -21.50 -5.18 11.63
CA GLN A 288 -21.49 -6.63 11.80
C GLN A 288 -20.53 -7.33 10.81
N ILE A 289 -20.48 -6.87 9.56
CA ILE A 289 -19.53 -7.36 8.55
C ILE A 289 -18.09 -7.09 9.02
N GLN A 290 -17.79 -5.86 9.45
CA GLN A 290 -16.47 -5.49 9.94
C GLN A 290 -16.05 -6.32 11.16
N ALA A 291 -16.97 -6.55 12.12
CA ALA A 291 -16.72 -7.40 13.27
C ALA A 291 -16.36 -8.84 12.84
N ALA A 292 -17.14 -9.43 11.93
CA ALA A 292 -16.89 -10.78 11.42
C ALA A 292 -15.54 -10.89 10.67
N ILE A 293 -15.17 -9.87 9.89
CA ILE A 293 -13.87 -9.81 9.21
C ILE A 293 -12.72 -9.68 10.23
N ASN A 294 -12.90 -8.89 11.30
CA ASN A 294 -11.88 -8.67 12.32
C ASN A 294 -11.52 -9.94 13.11
N GLU A 295 -12.43 -10.91 13.20
CA GLU A 295 -12.16 -12.23 13.80
C GLU A 295 -11.26 -13.11 12.90
N VAL A 296 -11.18 -12.82 11.60
CA VAL A 296 -10.34 -13.55 10.67
C VAL A 296 -8.90 -13.06 10.79
N GLN A 297 -8.03 -13.94 11.29
CA GLN A 297 -6.59 -13.67 11.37
C GLN A 297 -5.86 -14.11 10.09
N LEU A 298 -5.00 -13.22 9.59
CA LEU A 298 -3.95 -13.55 8.63
C LEU A 298 -2.82 -14.26 9.40
N LYS A 299 -2.41 -15.44 8.91
CA LYS A 299 -1.34 -16.23 9.55
C LYS A 299 0.00 -15.93 8.87
N PHE A 300 0.98 -15.49 9.65
CA PHE A 300 2.34 -15.19 9.18
C PHE A 300 3.35 -16.34 9.38
N ILE A 301 2.94 -17.43 10.03
CA ILE A 301 3.76 -18.60 10.36
C ILE A 301 3.25 -19.81 9.59
#